data_AF-A0A8U0IFE5-F1
#
_entry.id   AF-A0A8U0IFE5-F1
#
_cell.length_a   1.000
_cell.length_b   1.000
_cell.length_c   1.000
_cell.angle_alpha   90.00
_cell.angle_beta   90.00
_cell.angle_gamma   90.00
#
_symmetry.space_group_name_H-M   'P 1'
#
loop_
_entity.id
_entity.type
_entity.pdbx_description
1 polymer ?
#
loop_
_entity_poly.entity_id
_entity_poly.type
_entity_poly.pdbx_seq_one_letter_code
_entity_poly.pdbx_strand_id
1 'polypeptide(L)'
;MKRRLVLGILIIGLCLSVGAPTALTESYSLTVSNSVDTPTSQVTVDGTQHTVSSIAKTAPGSTLTVSVSAPEATDYTVQLRNRKRQITTDRDGTGDGQVTFDFTGYKPGSYMLLLYKNGEYKDIFPVVVSGYDISVDAPKTATSGSTVTVDISATKSTDVESPNAVYVVFTTDGKTKKVQAAESGSDSYQASVSLEDIPTGDHRLYAYVQGSDTAFKEGKKEILGISNGVALTVTDKKTTTSTSSSNSGAEETSTTTADTTKTTVTTQSTTTRTTSKNTTSTTSAQTPTTTPDISSTTTATETTTSIKTTSSSLITPNKTATDTATSTNSEKGVPGFDLMTAIGTLLIAGVFLHRR
;
A
#
# COMPACT_ATOMS: atom_id res chain seq x y z
N MET A 1 15.40 55.06 58.49
CA MET A 1 15.23 56.48 58.09
C MET A 1 16.16 56.79 56.92
N LYS A 2 15.69 57.50 55.88
CA LYS A 2 16.51 58.22 54.85
C LYS A 2 17.43 57.34 53.96
N ARG A 3 17.72 57.67 52.70
CA ARG A 3 17.02 58.43 51.63
C ARG A 3 17.70 58.05 50.30
N ARG A 4 16.89 57.77 49.27
CA ARG A 4 17.14 57.85 47.81
C ARG A 4 18.57 58.17 47.31
N LEU A 5 19.03 57.39 46.33
CA LEU A 5 19.53 57.96 45.07
C LEU A 5 19.13 57.07 43.89
N VAL A 6 18.72 57.70 42.77
CA VAL A 6 18.36 57.05 41.51
C VAL A 6 19.42 57.42 40.48
N LEU A 7 20.04 56.42 39.85
CA LEU A 7 20.80 56.53 38.61
C LEU A 7 20.93 55.09 38.05
N GLY A 8 20.66 54.78 36.78
CA GLY A 8 20.34 55.66 35.66
C GLY A 8 21.19 55.34 34.43
N ILE A 9 21.25 54.07 34.00
CA ILE A 9 21.93 53.66 32.77
C ILE A 9 20.98 52.80 31.92
N LEU A 10 20.52 53.41 30.84
CA LEU A 10 19.80 52.78 29.74
C LEU A 10 20.84 52.07 28.84
N ILE A 11 20.92 50.74 28.90
CA ILE A 11 21.67 49.97 27.88
C ILE A 11 20.68 49.51 26.81
N ILE A 12 20.80 50.10 25.63
CA ILE A 12 20.07 49.69 24.43
C ILE A 12 20.64 48.36 23.96
N GLY A 13 19.99 47.27 24.38
CA GLY A 13 20.27 45.92 23.89
C GLY A 13 19.79 45.76 22.45
N LEU A 14 20.61 46.19 21.49
CA LEU A 14 20.41 45.90 20.08
C LEU A 14 20.66 44.40 19.86
N CYS A 15 19.63 43.58 20.07
CA CYS A 15 19.63 42.18 19.67
C CYS A 15 19.74 42.12 18.14
N LEU A 16 20.98 41.98 17.66
CA LEU A 16 21.26 41.47 16.33
C LEU A 16 20.60 40.09 16.23
N SER A 17 19.44 40.05 15.59
CA SER A 17 18.82 38.82 15.14
C SER A 17 19.73 38.20 14.09
N VAL A 18 20.72 37.43 14.54
CA VAL A 18 21.47 36.51 13.68
C VAL A 18 20.43 35.55 13.14
N GLY A 19 19.99 35.79 11.89
CA GLY A 19 19.10 34.88 11.21
C GLY A 19 19.80 33.53 11.18
N ALA A 20 19.23 32.53 11.86
CA ALA A 20 19.68 31.17 11.68
C ALA A 20 19.60 30.88 10.18
N PRO A 21 20.69 30.43 9.53
CA PRO A 21 20.59 30.05 8.13
C PRO A 21 19.53 28.96 8.06
N THR A 22 18.46 29.22 7.30
CA THR A 22 17.54 28.18 6.88
C THR A 22 18.35 27.24 5.99
N ALA A 23 18.95 26.22 6.61
CA ALA A 23 19.62 25.16 5.88
C ALA A 23 18.61 24.64 4.86
N LEU A 24 18.96 24.73 3.58
CA LEU A 24 18.20 24.08 2.53
C LEU A 24 18.27 22.60 2.85
N THR A 25 17.16 22.03 3.33
CA THR A 25 17.08 20.59 3.56
C THR A 25 17.34 19.91 2.22
N GLU A 26 18.47 19.23 2.10
CA GLU A 26 18.80 18.43 0.93
C GLU A 26 17.68 17.41 0.71
N SER A 27 16.84 17.65 -0.29
CA SER A 27 15.73 16.77 -0.64
C SER A 27 16.23 15.63 -1.52
N TYR A 28 16.23 14.44 -0.96
CA TYR A 28 16.44 13.19 -1.68
C TYR A 28 15.10 12.49 -1.86
N SER A 29 14.80 11.97 -3.06
CA SER A 29 13.59 11.17 -3.27
C SER A 29 13.70 10.20 -4.44
N LEU A 30 13.02 9.05 -4.32
CA LEU A 30 12.80 8.07 -5.37
C LEU A 30 11.37 8.16 -5.90
N THR A 31 11.20 8.15 -7.22
CA THR A 31 9.88 8.04 -7.86
C THR A 31 9.90 7.02 -9.00
N VAL A 32 8.79 6.32 -9.19
CA VAL A 32 8.66 5.25 -10.18
C VAL A 32 7.32 5.38 -10.89
N SER A 33 7.31 5.56 -12.21
CA SER A 33 6.08 5.87 -12.96
C SER A 33 5.07 4.72 -12.99
N ASN A 34 5.52 3.47 -12.92
CA ASN A 34 4.64 2.29 -12.83
C ASN A 34 4.38 1.89 -11.37
N SER A 35 3.79 2.81 -10.60
CA SER A 35 3.43 2.57 -9.20
C SER A 35 1.92 2.61 -8.97
N VAL A 36 1.49 1.86 -7.96
CA VAL A 36 0.13 1.88 -7.43
C VAL A 36 0.14 2.70 -6.15
N ASP A 37 -0.74 3.70 -6.06
CA ASP A 37 -0.90 4.49 -4.84
C ASP A 37 -1.51 3.63 -3.73
N THR A 38 -0.98 3.82 -2.53
CA THR A 38 -1.31 3.06 -1.33
C THR A 38 -1.43 4.00 -0.13
N PRO A 39 -2.00 3.55 0.99
CA PRO A 39 -2.05 4.36 2.20
C PRO A 39 -0.66 4.73 2.71
N THR A 40 -0.44 6.03 2.93
CA THR A 40 0.77 6.55 3.55
C THR A 40 1.06 5.83 4.86
N SER A 41 2.23 5.18 4.93
CA SER A 41 2.65 4.31 6.02
C SER A 41 4.10 4.60 6.40
N GLN A 42 4.39 4.63 7.70
CA GLN A 42 5.75 4.76 8.19
C GLN A 42 6.45 3.39 8.24
N VAL A 43 7.66 3.30 7.69
CA VAL A 43 8.51 2.10 7.68
C VAL A 43 9.86 2.46 8.29
N THR A 44 10.38 1.63 9.20
CA THR A 44 11.70 1.87 9.80
C THR A 44 12.75 1.02 9.10
N VAL A 45 13.82 1.65 8.60
CA VAL A 45 14.96 0.98 7.99
C VAL A 45 16.22 1.44 8.70
N ASP A 46 16.94 0.48 9.29
CA ASP A 46 18.18 0.66 10.04
C ASP A 46 18.16 1.81 11.08
N GLY A 47 16.98 2.03 11.69
CA GLY A 47 16.73 3.03 12.73
C GLY A 47 16.06 4.33 12.24
N THR A 48 16.11 4.60 10.93
CA THR A 48 15.49 5.79 10.31
C THR A 48 14.06 5.47 9.88
N GLN A 49 13.13 6.41 10.11
CA GLN A 49 11.74 6.28 9.69
C GLN A 49 11.53 6.95 8.32
N HIS A 50 10.95 6.19 7.38
CA HIS A 50 10.64 6.63 6.03
C HIS A 50 9.14 6.58 5.76
N THR A 51 8.66 7.51 4.93
CA THR A 51 7.27 7.61 4.51
C THR A 51 7.07 6.86 3.21
N VAL A 52 6.15 5.89 3.17
CA VAL A 52 5.81 5.11 1.97
C VAL A 52 4.35 5.35 1.61
N SER A 53 4.09 5.88 0.41
CA SER A 53 2.72 6.11 -0.10
C SER A 53 2.40 5.36 -1.40
N SER A 54 3.39 4.73 -2.06
CA SER A 54 3.17 4.05 -3.33
C SER A 54 4.03 2.79 -3.41
N ILE A 55 3.59 1.81 -4.22
CA ILE A 55 4.32 0.55 -4.46
C ILE A 55 4.54 0.41 -5.97
N ALA A 56 5.79 0.25 -6.39
CA ALA A 56 6.11 -0.02 -7.79
C ALA A 56 5.71 -1.45 -8.17
N LYS A 57 5.22 -1.64 -9.39
CA LYS A 57 4.93 -2.96 -9.96
C LYS A 57 5.85 -3.25 -11.15
N THR A 58 6.37 -4.46 -11.22
CA THR A 58 7.11 -4.96 -12.39
C THR A 58 6.88 -6.46 -12.55
N ALA A 59 7.19 -7.03 -13.72
CA ALA A 59 7.16 -8.46 -13.96
C ALA A 59 8.59 -9.03 -14.06
N PRO A 60 8.81 -10.33 -13.78
CA PRO A 60 10.08 -10.99 -14.11
C PRO A 60 10.47 -10.75 -15.58
N GLY A 61 11.75 -10.48 -15.85
CA GLY A 61 12.24 -10.17 -17.20
C GLY A 61 11.86 -8.77 -17.74
N SER A 62 11.21 -7.92 -16.95
CA SER A 62 10.93 -6.53 -17.32
C SER A 62 11.98 -5.58 -16.74
N THR A 63 12.06 -4.36 -17.29
CA THR A 63 12.86 -3.28 -16.71
C THR A 63 12.00 -2.33 -15.86
N LEU A 64 12.63 -1.70 -14.86
CA LEU A 64 12.02 -0.65 -14.05
C LEU A 64 12.96 0.57 -14.05
N THR A 65 12.48 1.69 -14.57
CA THR A 65 13.16 2.98 -14.49
C THR A 65 12.73 3.70 -13.21
N VAL A 66 13.71 4.16 -12.44
CA VAL A 66 13.54 4.90 -11.20
C VAL A 66 14.11 6.30 -11.42
N SER A 67 13.28 7.33 -11.22
CA SER A 67 13.75 8.72 -11.19
C SER A 67 14.24 9.04 -9.78
N VAL A 68 15.41 9.65 -9.70
CA VAL A 68 16.06 10.07 -8.45
C VAL A 68 16.15 11.58 -8.45
N SER A 69 15.71 12.21 -7.37
CA SER A 69 16.07 13.59 -7.06
C SER A 69 17.13 13.60 -5.97
N ALA A 70 18.19 14.36 -6.18
CA ALA A 70 19.33 14.48 -5.26
C ALA A 70 20.08 15.80 -5.51
N PRO A 71 20.73 16.39 -4.49
CA PRO A 71 21.46 17.65 -4.64
C PRO A 71 22.51 17.61 -5.77
N GLU A 72 22.73 18.75 -6.43
CA GLU A 72 23.70 18.85 -7.53
C GLU A 72 25.09 18.32 -7.14
N ALA A 73 25.76 17.68 -8.12
CA ALA A 73 27.08 17.07 -7.96
C ALA A 73 27.23 16.08 -6.78
N THR A 74 26.12 15.55 -6.24
CA THR A 74 26.15 14.63 -5.11
C THR A 74 25.98 13.18 -5.57
N ASP A 75 27.04 12.39 -5.45
CA ASP A 75 27.03 10.96 -5.75
C ASP A 75 26.13 10.17 -4.78
N TYR A 76 25.42 9.16 -5.24
CA TYR A 76 24.62 8.24 -4.41
C TYR A 76 24.59 6.84 -5.02
N THR A 77 24.10 5.87 -4.26
CA THR A 77 23.82 4.51 -4.73
C THR A 77 22.35 4.17 -4.49
N VAL A 78 21.62 3.76 -5.52
CA VAL A 78 20.29 3.15 -5.37
C VAL A 78 20.46 1.64 -5.29
N GLN A 79 20.09 1.04 -4.16
CA GLN A 79 20.19 -0.41 -3.92
C GLN A 79 18.81 -1.06 -4.08
N LEU A 80 18.72 -2.13 -4.86
CA LEU A 80 17.58 -3.04 -4.86
C LEU A 80 17.86 -4.19 -3.89
N ARG A 81 16.97 -4.39 -2.91
CA ARG A 81 17.07 -5.45 -1.89
C ARG A 81 15.88 -6.39 -1.95
N ASN A 82 16.15 -7.69 -1.80
CA ASN A 82 15.13 -8.73 -1.71
C ASN A 82 14.51 -8.84 -0.30
N ARG A 83 13.48 -9.69 -0.13
CA ARG A 83 12.83 -9.96 1.16
C ARG A 83 13.76 -10.33 2.33
N LYS A 84 14.97 -10.85 2.06
CA LYS A 84 15.99 -11.21 3.07
C LYS A 84 16.92 -10.03 3.43
N ARG A 85 16.65 -8.82 2.92
CA ARG A 85 17.49 -7.61 2.98
C ARG A 85 18.84 -7.75 2.26
N GLN A 86 19.01 -8.74 1.39
CA GLN A 86 20.22 -8.90 0.58
C GLN A 86 20.13 -7.95 -0.63
N ILE A 87 21.23 -7.25 -0.93
CA ILE A 87 21.37 -6.48 -2.17
C ILE A 87 21.38 -7.47 -3.34
N THR A 88 20.51 -7.26 -4.32
CA THR A 88 20.46 -8.05 -5.57
C THR A 88 21.13 -7.32 -6.72
N THR A 89 21.04 -5.99 -6.74
CA THR A 89 21.66 -5.09 -7.72
C THR A 89 21.69 -3.68 -7.14
N ASP A 90 22.70 -2.91 -7.51
CA ASP A 90 22.81 -1.48 -7.24
C ASP A 90 23.09 -0.68 -8.51
N ARG A 91 22.86 0.64 -8.42
CA ARG A 91 23.10 1.63 -9.45
C ARG A 91 23.62 2.90 -8.80
N ASP A 92 24.81 3.34 -9.18
CA ASP A 92 25.34 4.63 -8.78
C ASP A 92 24.81 5.74 -9.69
N GLY A 93 24.73 6.96 -9.17
CA GLY A 93 24.34 8.17 -9.89
C GLY A 93 24.83 9.43 -9.17
N THR A 94 24.68 10.59 -9.80
CA THR A 94 25.13 11.88 -9.28
C THR A 94 24.09 12.95 -9.58
N GLY A 95 23.54 13.61 -8.55
CA GLY A 95 22.44 14.58 -8.68
C GLY A 95 21.16 14.01 -9.29
N ASP A 96 20.25 14.89 -9.72
CA ASP A 96 19.00 14.49 -10.38
C ASP A 96 19.25 13.60 -11.61
N GLY A 97 18.51 12.49 -11.72
CA GLY A 97 18.74 11.52 -12.79
C GLY A 97 17.76 10.36 -12.82
N GLN A 98 18.09 9.36 -13.64
CA GLN A 98 17.34 8.11 -13.74
C GLN A 98 18.28 6.90 -13.71
N VAL A 99 17.87 5.86 -13.01
CA VAL A 99 18.55 4.57 -12.97
C VAL A 99 17.60 3.44 -13.36
N THR A 100 18.11 2.43 -14.08
CA THR A 100 17.29 1.31 -14.58
C THR A 100 17.73 0.00 -13.98
N PHE A 101 16.75 -0.76 -13.48
CA PHE A 101 16.91 -2.12 -12.97
C PHE A 101 16.29 -3.11 -13.96
N ASP A 102 17.00 -4.20 -14.24
CA ASP A 102 16.52 -5.33 -15.05
C ASP A 102 16.13 -6.47 -14.10
N PHE A 103 14.89 -6.95 -14.23
CA PHE A 103 14.32 -8.03 -13.42
C PHE A 103 14.43 -9.40 -14.10
N THR A 104 15.28 -9.55 -15.11
CA THR A 104 15.64 -10.85 -15.71
C THR A 104 16.23 -11.77 -14.65
N GLY A 105 15.64 -12.96 -14.47
CA GLY A 105 16.02 -13.94 -13.46
C GLY A 105 15.56 -13.63 -12.03
N TYR A 106 14.83 -12.52 -11.81
CA TYR A 106 14.27 -12.21 -10.49
C TYR A 106 13.04 -13.08 -10.20
N LYS A 107 12.96 -13.60 -8.97
CA LYS A 107 11.78 -14.34 -8.51
C LYS A 107 10.65 -13.37 -8.14
N PRO A 108 9.37 -13.75 -8.32
CA PRO A 108 8.24 -13.05 -7.73
C PRO A 108 8.41 -12.78 -6.24
N GLY A 109 7.84 -11.68 -5.77
CA GLY A 109 7.84 -11.30 -4.37
C GLY A 109 8.08 -9.83 -4.10
N SER A 110 8.43 -9.54 -2.85
CA SER A 110 8.59 -8.17 -2.35
C SER A 110 10.06 -7.76 -2.28
N TYR A 111 10.34 -6.62 -2.88
CA TYR A 111 11.64 -5.97 -2.96
C TYR A 111 11.53 -4.52 -2.46
N MET A 112 12.67 -3.90 -2.20
CA MET A 112 12.77 -2.51 -1.76
C MET A 112 13.89 -1.84 -2.53
N LEU A 113 13.62 -0.67 -3.12
CA LEU A 113 14.63 0.27 -3.56
C LEU A 113 15.02 1.14 -2.36
N LEU A 114 16.32 1.40 -2.17
CA LEU A 114 16.82 2.27 -1.12
C LEU A 114 17.85 3.23 -1.71
N LEU A 115 17.61 4.53 -1.56
CA LEU A 115 18.55 5.58 -1.93
C LEU A 115 19.55 5.77 -0.77
N TYR A 116 20.81 5.45 -1.01
CA TYR A 116 21.85 5.38 0.02
C TYR A 116 22.95 6.43 -0.22
N LYS A 117 23.31 7.15 0.85
CA LYS A 117 24.36 8.17 0.85
C LYS A 117 25.08 8.20 2.19
N ASN A 118 26.42 8.15 2.17
CA ASN A 118 27.30 8.41 3.31
C ASN A 118 26.98 7.61 4.60
N GLY A 119 26.51 6.36 4.47
CA GLY A 119 26.14 5.51 5.62
C GLY A 119 24.64 5.49 5.96
N GLU A 120 23.83 6.31 5.29
CA GLU A 120 22.41 6.52 5.62
C GLU A 120 21.50 6.25 4.42
N TYR A 121 20.30 5.72 4.69
CA TYR A 121 19.21 5.71 3.71
C TYR A 121 18.51 7.06 3.72
N LYS A 122 18.40 7.68 2.54
CA LYS A 122 17.75 8.97 2.35
C LYS A 122 16.29 8.82 1.96
N ASP A 123 15.97 7.80 1.17
CA ASP A 123 14.59 7.45 0.80
C ASP A 123 14.46 5.96 0.45
N ILE A 124 13.23 5.42 0.47
CA ILE A 124 12.91 4.03 0.12
C ILE A 124 11.66 3.95 -0.76
N PHE A 125 11.62 2.96 -1.67
CA PHE A 125 10.47 2.72 -2.53
C PHE A 125 10.18 1.20 -2.64
N PRO A 126 9.04 0.69 -2.15
CA PRO A 126 8.71 -0.73 -2.27
C PRO A 126 8.47 -1.13 -3.73
N VAL A 127 8.90 -2.34 -4.09
CA VAL A 127 8.70 -2.91 -5.43
C VAL A 127 8.10 -4.31 -5.28
N VAL A 128 7.02 -4.59 -6.01
CA VAL A 128 6.46 -5.94 -6.17
C VAL A 128 6.87 -6.46 -7.56
N VAL A 129 7.59 -7.57 -7.57
CA VAL A 129 7.80 -8.39 -8.77
C VAL A 129 6.62 -9.36 -8.84
N SER A 130 5.69 -9.10 -9.76
CA SER A 130 4.44 -9.85 -9.86
C SER A 130 4.65 -11.29 -10.31
N GLY A 131 4.23 -12.24 -9.47
CA GLY A 131 3.92 -13.62 -9.87
C GLY A 131 2.45 -13.83 -10.21
N TYR A 132 1.62 -12.80 -10.02
CA TYR A 132 0.20 -12.76 -10.31
C TYR A 132 -0.15 -11.53 -11.15
N ASP A 133 -0.98 -11.75 -12.18
CA ASP A 133 -1.78 -10.68 -12.77
C ASP A 133 -3.10 -10.58 -12.00
N ILE A 134 -3.50 -9.36 -11.64
CA ILE A 134 -4.64 -9.12 -10.75
C ILE A 134 -5.55 -8.05 -11.34
N SER A 135 -6.77 -8.45 -11.67
CA SER A 135 -7.86 -7.55 -12.01
C SER A 135 -8.87 -7.47 -10.86
N VAL A 136 -9.51 -6.31 -10.73
CA VAL A 136 -10.53 -6.01 -9.73
C VAL A 136 -11.73 -5.44 -10.45
N ASP A 137 -12.89 -6.07 -10.28
CA ASP A 137 -14.18 -5.52 -10.68
C ASP A 137 -14.97 -5.09 -9.45
N ALA A 138 -15.53 -3.89 -9.52
CA ALA A 138 -16.22 -3.23 -8.44
C ALA A 138 -17.19 -2.19 -9.02
N PRO A 139 -18.33 -1.92 -8.35
CA PRO A 139 -19.21 -0.83 -8.76
C PRO A 139 -18.45 0.50 -8.69
N LYS A 140 -18.71 1.40 -9.64
CA LYS A 140 -18.08 2.74 -9.67
C LYS A 140 -18.69 3.70 -8.64
N THR A 141 -19.91 3.43 -8.20
CA THR A 141 -20.63 4.22 -7.22
C THR A 141 -21.30 3.33 -6.18
N ALA A 142 -21.35 3.78 -4.94
CA ALA A 142 -22.06 3.12 -3.85
C ALA A 142 -22.68 4.14 -2.90
N THR A 143 -23.48 3.67 -1.95
CA THR A 143 -24.15 4.52 -0.95
C THR A 143 -23.51 4.29 0.42
N SER A 144 -23.27 5.35 1.18
CA SER A 144 -22.75 5.24 2.55
C SER A 144 -23.65 4.34 3.40
N GLY A 145 -23.04 3.44 4.18
CA GLY A 145 -23.74 2.38 4.91
C GLY A 145 -24.27 1.21 4.07
N SER A 146 -23.93 1.09 2.77
CA SER A 146 -24.15 -0.16 2.02
C SER A 146 -22.96 -1.12 2.18
N THR A 147 -23.12 -2.35 1.67
CA THR A 147 -21.98 -3.25 1.42
C THR A 147 -21.73 -3.32 -0.08
N VAL A 148 -20.46 -3.30 -0.47
CA VAL A 148 -20.00 -3.46 -1.86
C VAL A 148 -19.37 -4.83 -2.02
N THR A 149 -19.85 -5.60 -3.00
CA THR A 149 -19.16 -6.79 -3.49
C THR A 149 -18.05 -6.38 -4.44
N VAL A 150 -16.86 -6.96 -4.26
CA VAL A 150 -15.68 -6.78 -5.11
C VAL A 150 -15.26 -8.14 -5.60
N ASP A 151 -15.24 -8.33 -6.92
CA ASP A 151 -14.80 -9.56 -7.58
C ASP A 151 -13.36 -9.38 -8.08
N ILE A 152 -12.53 -10.40 -7.90
CA ILE A 152 -11.09 -10.34 -8.08
C ILE A 152 -10.66 -11.56 -8.89
N SER A 153 -9.94 -11.33 -9.98
CA SER A 153 -9.19 -12.39 -10.66
C SER A 153 -7.71 -12.27 -10.29
N ALA A 154 -7.08 -13.38 -9.91
CA ALA A 154 -5.68 -13.46 -9.52
C ALA A 154 -5.00 -14.63 -10.23
N THR A 155 -4.76 -14.48 -11.53
CA THR A 155 -4.14 -15.49 -12.38
C THR A 155 -2.63 -15.53 -12.17
N LYS A 156 -2.04 -16.72 -12.00
CA LYS A 156 -0.57 -16.88 -11.98
C LYS A 156 0.04 -16.45 -13.32
N SER A 157 0.97 -15.50 -13.28
CA SER A 157 1.72 -15.02 -14.46
C SER A 157 3.06 -15.73 -14.67
N THR A 158 3.51 -16.50 -13.67
CA THR A 158 4.78 -17.24 -13.69
C THR A 158 4.77 -18.34 -12.63
N ASP A 159 5.88 -19.08 -12.46
CA ASP A 159 6.03 -20.06 -11.37
C ASP A 159 6.16 -19.35 -10.01
N VAL A 160 5.16 -19.55 -9.15
CA VAL A 160 5.03 -18.93 -7.83
C VAL A 160 4.18 -19.82 -6.92
N GLU A 161 4.42 -19.73 -5.60
CA GLU A 161 3.56 -20.38 -4.60
C GLU A 161 2.09 -19.94 -4.75
N SER A 162 1.16 -20.81 -4.37
CA SER A 162 -0.27 -20.46 -4.34
C SER A 162 -0.58 -19.42 -3.25
N PRO A 163 -1.67 -18.65 -3.35
CA PRO A 163 -1.94 -17.56 -2.42
C PRO A 163 -2.15 -18.10 -1.00
N ASN A 164 -1.49 -17.49 -0.01
CA ASN A 164 -1.85 -17.69 1.39
C ASN A 164 -3.13 -16.91 1.73
N ALA A 165 -3.32 -15.75 1.10
CA ALA A 165 -4.54 -14.96 1.17
C ALA A 165 -4.60 -13.94 0.02
N VAL A 166 -5.82 -13.53 -0.34
CA VAL A 166 -6.08 -12.36 -1.21
C VAL A 166 -6.80 -11.32 -0.39
N TYR A 167 -6.39 -10.05 -0.50
CA TYR A 167 -7.01 -8.94 0.21
C TYR A 167 -7.44 -7.84 -0.73
N VAL A 168 -8.58 -7.21 -0.43
CA VAL A 168 -8.96 -5.89 -0.93
C VAL A 168 -8.57 -4.86 0.13
N VAL A 169 -7.94 -3.78 -0.30
CA VAL A 169 -7.70 -2.59 0.52
C VAL A 169 -8.51 -1.45 -0.05
N PHE A 170 -9.33 -0.85 0.81
CA PHE A 170 -10.10 0.35 0.55
C PHE A 170 -9.45 1.54 1.26
N THR A 171 -9.36 2.68 0.58
CA THR A 171 -8.55 3.83 1.03
C THR A 171 -9.35 5.13 1.03
N THR A 172 -9.28 5.87 2.14
CA THR A 172 -10.11 7.06 2.38
C THR A 172 -9.38 8.03 3.31
N ASP A 173 -8.88 9.16 2.81
CA ASP A 173 -8.32 10.29 3.59
C ASP A 173 -7.53 9.88 4.84
N GLY A 174 -6.47 9.08 4.63
CA GLY A 174 -5.56 8.59 5.69
C GLY A 174 -6.06 7.36 6.46
N LYS A 175 -7.30 6.91 6.25
CA LYS A 175 -7.84 5.64 6.76
C LYS A 175 -7.75 4.53 5.72
N THR A 176 -7.72 3.30 6.23
CA THR A 176 -7.68 2.08 5.41
C THR A 176 -8.65 1.06 5.97
N LYS A 177 -9.35 0.32 5.09
CA LYS A 177 -10.13 -0.86 5.45
C LYS A 177 -9.63 -2.02 4.61
N LYS A 178 -9.03 -3.01 5.25
CA LYS A 178 -8.53 -4.23 4.61
C LYS A 178 -9.50 -5.37 4.87
N VAL A 179 -9.95 -6.03 3.80
CA VAL A 179 -10.87 -7.17 3.84
C VAL A 179 -10.20 -8.35 3.14
N GLN A 180 -10.18 -9.52 3.78
CA GLN A 180 -9.73 -10.75 3.14
C GLN A 180 -10.85 -11.25 2.21
N ALA A 181 -10.50 -11.55 0.96
CA ALA A 181 -11.42 -12.14 0.00
C ALA A 181 -11.55 -13.65 0.23
N ALA A 182 -12.76 -14.18 0.05
CA ALA A 182 -13.01 -15.61 0.01
C ALA A 182 -12.77 -16.14 -1.42
N GLU A 183 -12.22 -17.34 -1.54
CA GLU A 183 -12.07 -18.03 -2.82
C GLU A 183 -13.46 -18.41 -3.36
N SER A 184 -13.72 -18.10 -4.63
CA SER A 184 -14.97 -18.41 -5.36
C SER A 184 -14.73 -19.30 -6.59
N GLY A 185 -13.46 -19.52 -6.97
CA GLY A 185 -12.98 -20.40 -8.04
C GLY A 185 -11.45 -20.43 -8.04
N SER A 186 -10.82 -21.23 -8.91
CA SER A 186 -9.37 -21.50 -8.88
C SER A 186 -8.47 -20.25 -8.83
N ASP A 187 -8.87 -19.22 -9.57
CA ASP A 187 -8.17 -17.95 -9.69
C ASP A 187 -9.10 -16.77 -9.37
N SER A 188 -10.27 -17.06 -8.78
CA SER A 188 -11.36 -16.11 -8.53
C SER A 188 -11.62 -15.95 -7.04
N TYR A 189 -11.72 -14.70 -6.59
CA TYR A 189 -11.96 -14.35 -5.19
C TYR A 189 -13.03 -13.26 -5.11
N GLN A 190 -13.80 -13.25 -4.01
CA GLN A 190 -14.82 -12.24 -3.75
C GLN A 190 -14.66 -11.67 -2.33
N ALA A 191 -14.75 -10.34 -2.21
CA ALA A 191 -14.76 -9.63 -0.93
C ALA A 191 -16.05 -8.82 -0.76
N SER A 192 -16.55 -8.75 0.48
CA SER A 192 -17.66 -7.88 0.87
C SER A 192 -17.15 -6.73 1.73
N VAL A 193 -17.19 -5.50 1.22
CA VAL A 193 -16.67 -4.30 1.90
C VAL A 193 -17.84 -3.45 2.41
N SER A 194 -18.07 -3.42 3.73
CA SER A 194 -19.08 -2.51 4.31
C SER A 194 -18.58 -1.05 4.29
N LEU A 195 -19.48 -0.13 3.97
CA LEU A 195 -19.25 1.31 3.85
C LEU A 195 -19.85 2.12 5.02
N GLU A 196 -20.07 1.49 6.18
CA GLU A 196 -20.73 2.11 7.34
C GLU A 196 -19.92 3.24 7.96
N ASP A 197 -18.59 3.07 8.07
CA ASP A 197 -17.66 4.08 8.61
C ASP A 197 -16.92 4.86 7.51
N ILE A 198 -17.37 4.75 6.26
CA ILE A 198 -16.76 5.37 5.10
C ILE A 198 -17.47 6.70 4.80
N PRO A 199 -16.78 7.85 4.89
CA PRO A 199 -17.35 9.14 4.48
C PRO A 199 -17.68 9.16 2.99
N THR A 200 -18.51 10.09 2.57
CA THR A 200 -18.81 10.32 1.16
C THR A 200 -17.63 11.00 0.43
N GLY A 201 -17.57 10.83 -0.88
CA GLY A 201 -16.49 11.33 -1.73
C GLY A 201 -15.90 10.26 -2.64
N ASP A 202 -14.75 10.55 -3.23
CA ASP A 202 -14.02 9.63 -4.10
C ASP A 202 -12.98 8.83 -3.32
N HIS A 203 -12.98 7.52 -3.53
CA HIS A 203 -12.09 6.57 -2.85
C HIS A 203 -11.43 5.65 -3.86
N ARG A 204 -10.38 4.95 -3.41
CA ARG A 204 -9.69 3.96 -4.24
C ARG A 204 -9.69 2.61 -3.55
N LEU A 205 -9.92 1.56 -4.35
CA LEU A 205 -9.80 0.17 -3.95
C LEU A 205 -8.76 -0.54 -4.83
N TYR A 206 -7.92 -1.36 -4.22
CA TYR A 206 -6.98 -2.25 -4.92
C TYR A 206 -6.96 -3.61 -4.22
N ALA A 207 -6.56 -4.64 -4.96
CA ALA A 207 -6.35 -5.98 -4.42
C ALA A 207 -4.87 -6.35 -4.45
N TYR A 208 -4.44 -7.23 -3.55
CA TYR A 208 -3.10 -7.82 -3.58
C TYR A 208 -3.13 -9.29 -3.15
N VAL A 209 -2.22 -10.07 -3.74
CA VAL A 209 -1.99 -11.47 -3.38
C VAL A 209 -0.87 -11.54 -2.34
N GLN A 210 -1.13 -12.25 -1.25
CA GLN A 210 -0.19 -12.48 -0.16
C GLN A 210 0.35 -13.91 -0.21
N GLY A 211 1.68 -14.04 -0.12
CA GLY A 211 2.39 -15.30 -0.01
C GLY A 211 2.45 -15.86 1.41
N SER A 212 2.96 -17.09 1.53
CA SER A 212 3.19 -17.75 2.82
C SER A 212 4.50 -17.28 3.47
N ASP A 213 5.45 -16.81 2.67
CA ASP A 213 6.76 -16.34 3.11
C ASP A 213 6.69 -14.98 3.84
N THR A 214 7.74 -14.64 4.60
CA THR A 214 7.83 -13.38 5.37
C THR A 214 8.79 -12.39 4.71
N ALA A 215 8.35 -11.15 4.55
CA ALA A 215 9.15 -10.06 3.99
C ALA A 215 9.84 -9.22 5.08
N PHE A 216 11.12 -8.88 4.83
CA PHE A 216 11.93 -7.89 5.57
C PHE A 216 12.06 -8.08 7.10
N LYS A 217 11.80 -9.29 7.62
CA LYS A 217 11.95 -9.73 9.03
C LYS A 217 10.94 -9.20 10.07
N GLU A 218 9.92 -8.45 9.69
CA GLU A 218 8.95 -7.86 10.65
C GLU A 218 7.65 -8.67 10.81
N GLY A 219 7.66 -9.98 10.53
CA GLY A 219 6.46 -10.83 10.56
C GLY A 219 5.41 -10.54 9.46
N LYS A 220 5.58 -9.45 8.70
CA LYS A 220 4.76 -9.09 7.54
C LYS A 220 4.96 -10.12 6.42
N LYS A 221 3.88 -10.72 5.94
CA LYS A 221 3.91 -11.66 4.81
C LYS A 221 4.26 -10.97 3.49
N GLU A 222 4.91 -11.70 2.61
CA GLU A 222 5.31 -11.23 1.28
C GLU A 222 4.09 -10.92 0.38
N ILE A 223 4.18 -9.85 -0.41
CA ILE A 223 3.23 -9.55 -1.48
C ILE A 223 3.78 -10.16 -2.78
N LEU A 224 2.95 -10.95 -3.47
CA LEU A 224 3.29 -11.66 -4.71
C LEU A 224 2.66 -11.01 -5.96
N GLY A 225 1.78 -10.03 -5.79
CA GLY A 225 1.17 -9.27 -6.87
C GLY A 225 0.24 -8.18 -6.33
N ILE A 226 0.05 -7.10 -7.08
CA ILE A 226 -0.84 -5.98 -6.73
C ILE A 226 -1.62 -5.51 -7.98
N SER A 227 -2.94 -5.31 -7.83
CA SER A 227 -3.79 -4.77 -8.90
C SER A 227 -3.50 -3.29 -9.14
N ASN A 228 -4.02 -2.74 -10.24
CA ASN A 228 -4.15 -1.29 -10.33
C ASN A 228 -5.27 -0.82 -9.37
N GLY A 229 -5.23 0.44 -8.94
CA GLY A 229 -6.30 1.03 -8.14
C GLY A 229 -7.52 1.38 -8.99
N VAL A 230 -8.69 0.88 -8.60
CA VAL A 230 -10.01 1.23 -9.14
C VAL A 230 -10.60 2.38 -8.31
N ALA A 231 -11.47 3.20 -8.90
CA ALA A 231 -12.16 4.30 -8.20
C ALA A 231 -13.57 3.90 -7.79
N LEU A 232 -13.98 4.29 -6.58
CA LEU A 232 -15.34 4.18 -6.05
C LEU A 232 -15.78 5.54 -5.48
N THR A 233 -16.87 6.11 -6.00
CA THR A 233 -17.52 7.28 -5.38
C THR A 233 -18.59 6.82 -4.39
N VAL A 234 -18.45 7.19 -3.11
CA VAL A 234 -19.46 6.92 -2.07
C VAL A 234 -20.36 8.14 -1.91
N THR A 235 -21.67 7.90 -2.03
CA THR A 235 -22.72 8.93 -2.03
C THR A 235 -23.60 8.85 -0.79
N ASP A 236 -24.24 9.95 -0.40
CA ASP A 236 -25.09 9.98 0.79
C ASP A 236 -26.28 9.02 0.69
N LYS A 237 -26.62 8.40 1.81
CA LYS A 237 -27.85 7.62 1.93
C LYS A 237 -29.05 8.56 1.85
N LYS A 238 -29.76 8.52 0.72
CA LYS A 238 -30.97 9.31 0.50
C LYS A 238 -32.02 8.95 1.57
N THR A 239 -32.14 9.81 2.57
CA THR A 239 -33.16 9.68 3.60
C THR A 239 -34.49 10.14 3.01
N THR A 240 -35.35 9.20 2.65
CA THR A 240 -36.74 9.52 2.29
C THR A 240 -37.49 9.90 3.56
N THR A 241 -37.55 11.19 3.86
CA THR A 241 -38.43 11.72 4.89
C THR A 241 -39.87 11.49 4.46
N SER A 242 -40.48 10.41 4.93
CA SER A 242 -41.92 10.18 4.76
C SER A 242 -42.69 11.21 5.58
N THR A 243 -43.05 12.32 4.94
CA THR A 243 -44.00 13.28 5.52
C THR A 243 -45.33 12.55 5.71
N SER A 244 -45.62 12.14 6.95
CA SER A 244 -46.90 11.55 7.32
C SER A 244 -47.99 12.64 7.27
N SER A 245 -48.57 12.83 6.08
CA SER A 245 -49.73 13.69 5.90
C SER A 245 -50.93 13.07 6.61
N SER A 246 -51.18 13.50 7.84
CA SER A 246 -52.37 13.13 8.61
C SER A 246 -53.63 13.60 7.88
N ASN A 247 -54.29 12.65 7.22
CA ASN A 247 -55.48 12.91 6.42
C ASN A 247 -56.71 13.07 7.33
N SER A 248 -57.04 14.30 7.72
CA SER A 248 -58.36 14.63 8.27
C SER A 248 -59.32 14.94 7.12
N GLY A 249 -60.37 14.15 6.97
CA GLY A 249 -61.20 14.15 5.77
C GLY A 249 -62.14 15.35 5.64
N ALA A 250 -62.46 15.66 4.38
CA ALA A 250 -63.71 16.25 3.95
C ALA A 250 -64.06 15.63 2.59
N GLU A 251 -65.26 15.07 2.44
CA GLU A 251 -65.80 14.71 1.13
C GLU A 251 -66.21 16.00 0.41
N GLU A 252 -65.76 16.20 -0.83
CA GLU A 252 -66.54 17.01 -1.76
C GLU A 252 -66.39 16.53 -3.21
N THR A 253 -67.54 16.39 -3.86
CA THR A 253 -67.68 15.84 -5.22
C THR A 253 -67.46 16.95 -6.24
N SER A 254 -66.53 16.79 -7.19
CA SER A 254 -66.51 17.60 -8.41
C SER A 254 -65.86 16.90 -9.59
N THR A 255 -66.67 16.62 -10.59
CA THR A 255 -66.28 16.21 -11.95
C THR A 255 -65.68 17.39 -12.72
N THR A 256 -64.53 17.23 -13.38
CA THR A 256 -64.22 17.96 -14.64
C THR A 256 -63.23 17.19 -15.52
N THR A 257 -63.58 17.22 -16.81
CA THR A 257 -62.99 16.69 -18.04
C THR A 257 -61.48 16.86 -18.26
N ALA A 258 -60.95 15.90 -19.02
CA ALA A 258 -59.59 15.72 -19.55
C ALA A 258 -58.81 16.94 -20.08
N ASP A 259 -57.48 16.84 -19.94
CA ASP A 259 -56.54 16.97 -21.07
C ASP A 259 -55.42 15.91 -20.91
N THR A 260 -54.84 15.41 -22.00
CA THR A 260 -53.81 14.36 -22.01
C THR A 260 -52.72 14.66 -23.04
N THR A 261 -51.87 15.63 -22.73
CA THR A 261 -50.73 16.00 -23.59
C THR A 261 -49.55 15.04 -23.35
N LYS A 262 -49.49 13.97 -24.15
CA LYS A 262 -48.46 12.91 -24.04
C LYS A 262 -47.15 13.30 -24.75
N THR A 263 -46.32 14.11 -24.10
CA THR A 263 -45.00 14.49 -24.63
C THR A 263 -44.07 13.28 -24.73
N THR A 264 -43.92 12.76 -25.95
CA THR A 264 -43.02 11.63 -26.25
C THR A 264 -41.66 12.18 -26.67
N VAL A 265 -40.67 12.10 -25.78
CA VAL A 265 -39.29 12.51 -26.09
C VAL A 265 -38.56 11.36 -26.76
N THR A 266 -38.50 11.38 -28.09
CA THR A 266 -37.73 10.42 -28.89
C THR A 266 -36.27 10.86 -28.95
N THR A 267 -35.42 10.33 -28.06
CA THR A 267 -33.96 10.51 -28.16
C THR A 267 -33.41 9.69 -29.33
N GLN A 268 -33.10 10.37 -30.43
CA GLN A 268 -32.52 9.77 -31.63
C GLN A 268 -31.01 9.51 -31.42
N SER A 269 -30.64 8.25 -31.17
CA SER A 269 -29.24 7.84 -31.07
C SER A 269 -28.50 8.06 -32.39
N THR A 270 -27.60 9.04 -32.41
CA THR A 270 -26.79 9.35 -33.59
C THR A 270 -25.55 8.47 -33.62
N THR A 271 -25.56 7.40 -34.42
CA THR A 271 -24.44 6.46 -34.51
C THR A 271 -23.28 7.03 -35.34
N THR A 272 -22.35 7.73 -34.71
CA THR A 272 -21.14 8.24 -35.38
C THR A 272 -20.19 7.08 -35.71
N ARG A 273 -20.28 6.58 -36.95
CA ARG A 273 -19.39 5.55 -37.50
C ARG A 273 -17.98 6.11 -37.68
N THR A 274 -17.09 5.86 -36.73
CA THR A 274 -15.66 6.22 -36.85
C THR A 274 -14.96 5.29 -37.86
N THR A 275 -14.50 5.85 -38.97
CA THR A 275 -13.79 5.10 -40.01
C THR A 275 -12.36 4.81 -39.55
N SER A 276 -12.11 3.63 -38.96
CA SER A 276 -10.76 3.22 -38.56
C SER A 276 -9.88 3.01 -39.79
N LYS A 277 -8.76 3.73 -39.85
CA LYS A 277 -7.82 3.72 -40.99
C LYS A 277 -6.87 2.54 -40.82
N ASN A 278 -7.10 1.48 -41.58
CA ASN A 278 -6.26 0.27 -41.57
C ASN A 278 -4.82 0.62 -41.98
N THR A 279 -3.83 0.45 -41.08
CA THR A 279 -2.44 0.88 -41.35
C THR A 279 -1.40 0.05 -40.56
N THR A 280 -1.20 -1.22 -40.95
CA THR A 280 0.00 -2.05 -40.67
C THR A 280 -0.10 -3.37 -41.46
N SER A 281 0.96 -4.09 -41.79
CA SER A 281 2.39 -3.76 -41.84
C SER A 281 3.06 -4.58 -42.96
N THR A 282 4.25 -4.20 -43.42
CA THR A 282 5.04 -5.01 -44.34
C THR A 282 5.64 -6.23 -43.62
N THR A 283 5.23 -7.43 -44.03
CA THR A 283 5.84 -8.69 -43.58
C THR A 283 7.28 -8.78 -44.09
N SER A 284 8.26 -8.74 -43.19
CA SER A 284 9.65 -9.06 -43.52
C SER A 284 9.88 -10.56 -43.30
N ALA A 285 10.39 -11.26 -44.31
CA ALA A 285 10.67 -12.69 -44.23
C ALA A 285 11.94 -12.94 -43.41
N GLN A 286 11.89 -13.91 -42.49
CA GLN A 286 13.08 -14.50 -41.89
C GLN A 286 13.19 -15.98 -42.27
N THR A 287 14.41 -16.36 -42.64
CA THR A 287 14.78 -17.68 -43.16
C THR A 287 14.90 -18.70 -42.02
N PRO A 288 14.41 -19.94 -42.16
CA PRO A 288 14.69 -20.98 -41.18
C PRO A 288 16.16 -21.40 -41.25
N THR A 289 16.84 -21.42 -40.10
CA THR A 289 18.18 -22.03 -39.96
C THR A 289 18.05 -23.29 -39.10
N THR A 290 18.63 -24.39 -39.57
CA THR A 290 18.48 -25.74 -39.02
C THR A 290 19.46 -26.08 -37.89
N THR A 291 19.07 -27.07 -37.09
CA THR A 291 19.80 -27.80 -36.02
C THR A 291 21.17 -28.36 -36.46
N PRO A 292 22.09 -28.71 -35.53
CA PRO A 292 22.01 -29.92 -34.66
C PRO A 292 22.21 -29.61 -33.15
N ASP A 293 21.48 -30.22 -32.22
CA ASP A 293 21.64 -31.60 -31.70
C ASP A 293 23.03 -31.87 -31.11
N ILE A 294 23.10 -31.89 -29.78
CA ILE A 294 24.20 -32.50 -29.01
C ILE A 294 23.64 -33.18 -27.77
N SER A 295 23.56 -34.51 -27.83
CA SER A 295 23.32 -35.39 -26.69
C SER A 295 24.40 -35.22 -25.60
N SER A 296 23.99 -35.16 -24.34
CA SER A 296 24.84 -35.62 -23.24
C SER A 296 24.02 -36.20 -22.08
N THR A 297 24.44 -37.38 -21.64
CA THR A 297 23.81 -38.21 -20.62
C THR A 297 24.54 -38.05 -19.29
N THR A 298 23.83 -38.12 -18.16
CA THR A 298 24.23 -38.60 -16.81
C THR A 298 23.28 -37.98 -15.79
N THR A 299 22.93 -38.53 -14.62
CA THR A 299 22.98 -39.87 -14.00
C THR A 299 22.20 -39.68 -12.71
N ALA A 300 21.15 -40.46 -12.46
CA ALA A 300 20.42 -40.36 -11.20
C ALA A 300 21.29 -40.88 -10.04
N THR A 301 21.24 -40.22 -8.88
CA THR A 301 21.73 -40.79 -7.62
C THR A 301 20.62 -40.66 -6.60
N GLU A 302 19.91 -41.77 -6.37
CA GLU A 302 19.01 -41.90 -5.24
C GLU A 302 19.85 -42.03 -3.96
N THR A 303 19.42 -41.38 -2.88
CA THR A 303 19.93 -41.69 -1.54
C THR A 303 18.75 -41.83 -0.60
N THR A 304 18.32 -43.07 -0.43
CA THR A 304 17.38 -43.45 0.60
C THR A 304 18.06 -43.38 1.97
N THR A 305 17.38 -42.77 2.96
CA THR A 305 17.76 -42.88 4.37
C THR A 305 16.50 -43.17 5.16
N SER A 306 16.47 -44.35 5.80
CA SER A 306 15.30 -44.89 6.49
C SER A 306 15.67 -45.28 7.92
N ILE A 307 15.28 -44.45 8.88
CA ILE A 307 15.17 -44.70 10.34
C ILE A 307 14.51 -43.45 10.95
N LYS A 308 13.70 -43.49 12.02
CA LYS A 308 13.27 -44.57 12.93
C LYS A 308 11.95 -44.13 13.60
N THR A 309 11.01 -45.05 13.82
CA THR A 309 9.81 -44.81 14.60
C THR A 309 10.06 -44.90 16.11
N THR A 310 9.46 -44.00 16.89
CA THR A 310 9.18 -44.20 18.32
C THR A 310 7.84 -43.58 18.68
N SER A 311 6.97 -44.40 19.28
CA SER A 311 5.62 -44.07 19.70
C SER A 311 5.52 -43.92 21.23
N SER A 312 4.78 -42.90 21.68
CA SER A 312 4.13 -42.80 23.01
C SER A 312 3.33 -41.49 23.04
N SER A 313 1.99 -41.52 23.15
CA SER A 313 1.23 -41.29 24.41
C SER A 313 1.12 -39.80 24.81
N LEU A 314 0.04 -39.26 25.40
CA LEU A 314 -1.37 -39.60 25.66
C LEU A 314 -1.98 -38.35 26.36
N ILE A 315 -3.28 -38.00 26.17
CA ILE A 315 -4.12 -37.20 27.13
C ILE A 315 -3.67 -35.71 27.32
N THR A 316 -4.42 -34.69 27.79
CA THR A 316 -5.85 -34.26 27.77
C THR A 316 -5.85 -32.74 28.13
N PRO A 317 -6.75 -31.87 27.63
CA PRO A 317 -6.62 -30.40 27.77
C PRO A 317 -7.03 -29.86 29.14
N ASN A 318 -6.66 -28.60 29.44
CA ASN A 318 -7.28 -27.82 30.51
C ASN A 318 -7.67 -26.39 30.05
N LYS A 319 -8.62 -25.78 30.76
CA LYS A 319 -9.52 -24.72 30.31
C LYS A 319 -9.72 -23.69 31.45
N THR A 320 -9.84 -22.38 31.13
CA THR A 320 -10.47 -21.32 31.97
C THR A 320 -9.79 -21.03 33.34
N ALA A 321 -9.44 -19.80 33.75
CA ALA A 321 -10.23 -18.60 34.12
C ALA A 321 -9.22 -17.53 34.65
N THR A 322 -9.48 -16.26 34.97
CA THR A 322 -10.61 -15.30 34.78
C THR A 322 -10.05 -13.89 35.12
N ASP A 323 -10.76 -12.84 34.69
CA ASP A 323 -10.48 -11.40 34.86
C ASP A 323 -10.05 -10.88 36.24
N THR A 324 -9.35 -9.74 36.24
CA THR A 324 -9.67 -8.58 37.09
C THR A 324 -9.23 -7.29 36.37
N ALA A 325 -10.11 -6.29 36.32
CA ALA A 325 -9.90 -5.02 35.61
C ALA A 325 -9.61 -3.84 36.57
N THR A 326 -9.06 -2.73 36.07
CA THR A 326 -9.52 -1.33 36.31
C THR A 326 -8.67 -0.29 35.55
N SER A 327 -9.37 0.61 34.83
CA SER A 327 -9.10 2.02 34.44
C SER A 327 -7.77 2.72 34.77
N THR A 328 -7.27 3.73 34.02
CA THR A 328 -7.81 4.54 32.89
C THR A 328 -6.68 5.36 32.26
N ASN A 329 -6.66 5.53 30.93
CA ASN A 329 -6.68 6.86 30.27
C ASN A 329 -6.77 6.74 28.74
N SER A 330 -7.41 7.74 28.12
CA SER A 330 -7.77 7.74 26.70
C SER A 330 -6.74 8.44 25.82
N GLU A 331 -6.21 7.73 24.81
CA GLU A 331 -5.82 8.32 23.53
C GLU A 331 -6.35 7.44 22.39
N LYS A 332 -6.69 8.05 21.24
CA LYS A 332 -7.40 7.38 20.15
C LYS A 332 -6.46 6.44 19.39
N GLY A 333 -6.67 5.13 19.52
CA GLY A 333 -5.89 4.11 18.81
C GLY A 333 -6.01 4.19 17.29
N VAL A 334 -4.87 4.09 16.60
CA VAL A 334 -4.76 3.91 15.15
C VAL A 334 -4.79 2.41 14.85
N PRO A 335 -5.73 1.89 14.03
CA PRO A 335 -5.78 0.47 13.74
C PRO A 335 -4.63 0.06 12.80
N GLY A 336 -3.59 -0.59 13.35
CA GLY A 336 -2.56 -1.27 12.57
C GLY A 336 -1.11 -1.10 13.04
N PHE A 337 -0.83 -0.18 13.97
CA PHE A 337 0.53 0.08 14.47
C PHE A 337 0.54 0.18 15.99
N ASP A 338 0.64 -0.97 16.67
CA ASP A 338 0.74 -1.03 18.12
C ASP A 338 2.20 -0.78 18.56
N LEU A 339 2.53 0.50 18.75
CA LEU A 339 3.85 0.98 19.14
C LEU A 339 4.04 0.88 20.67
N MET A 340 4.41 -0.31 21.14
CA MET A 340 4.90 -0.50 22.51
C MET A 340 6.26 0.19 22.69
N THR A 341 6.21 1.48 23.04
CA THR A 341 7.37 2.31 23.35
C THR A 341 7.84 2.06 24.79
N ALA A 342 8.91 1.27 24.94
CA ALA A 342 9.60 1.12 26.22
C ALA A 342 10.42 2.38 26.56
N ILE A 343 9.80 3.35 27.23
CA ILE A 343 10.50 4.53 27.77
C ILE A 343 11.26 4.10 29.04
N GLY A 344 12.55 3.81 28.89
CA GLY A 344 13.47 3.50 29.98
C GLY A 344 14.16 4.74 30.56
N THR A 345 13.42 5.62 31.23
CA THR A 345 14.02 6.73 32.01
C THR A 345 14.34 6.27 33.44
N LEU A 346 15.61 5.91 33.70
CA LEU A 346 16.11 5.74 35.07
C LEU A 346 17.13 6.84 35.42
N LEU A 347 16.63 7.95 35.95
CA LEU A 347 17.43 8.90 36.72
C LEU A 347 17.42 8.47 38.19
N ILE A 348 18.54 7.96 38.69
CA ILE A 348 18.85 7.97 40.13
C ILE A 348 20.24 8.58 40.32
N ALA A 349 20.27 9.85 40.71
CA ALA A 349 21.43 10.42 41.39
C ALA A 349 21.39 9.96 42.86
N GLY A 350 22.45 9.28 43.30
CA GLY A 350 22.48 8.61 44.61
C GLY A 350 23.89 8.57 45.20
N VAL A 351 24.28 9.70 45.78
CA VAL A 351 25.45 9.93 46.65
C VAL A 351 26.07 8.67 47.26
N PHE A 352 27.36 8.43 46.99
CA PHE A 352 28.26 7.83 47.98
C PHE A 352 29.65 8.47 47.96
N LEU A 353 29.93 9.29 48.98
CA LEU A 353 31.30 9.50 49.44
C LEU A 353 31.80 8.17 50.03
N HIS A 354 32.94 7.64 49.57
CA HIS A 354 34.07 7.27 50.44
C HIS A 354 35.23 6.58 49.69
N ARG A 355 36.45 7.06 49.98
CA ARG A 355 37.76 6.46 49.67
C ARG A 355 38.11 6.41 48.16
N ARG A 356 39.36 6.66 47.77
CA ARG A 356 40.61 6.60 48.54
C ARG A 356 41.56 7.74 48.18
#